data_AF-A0A503SXU8-F1
#
_entry.id   AF-A0A503SXU8-F1
#
_cell.length_a   1.000
_cell.length_b   1.000
_cell.length_c   1.000
_cell.angle_alpha   90.00
_cell.angle_beta   90.00
_cell.angle_gamma   90.00
#
_symmetry.space_group_name_H-M   'P 1'
#
loop_
_entity.id
_entity.type
_entity.pdbx_description
1 polymer ?
#
loop_
_entity_poly.entity_id
_entity_poly.type
_entity_poly.pdbx_seq_one_letter_code
_entity_poly.pdbx_strand_id
1 'polypeptide(L)' 'MLVKVECSCGNVCYCRSADLMKVYGGGIDPLRLKFDCNRCRPSIKVTLLEVHAEHLAKRLMIHKPMRVDGEIV' A
#
# COMPACT_ATOMS: atom_id res chain seq x y z
N MET A 1 -0.52 11.20 1.82
CA MET A 1 -0.76 10.07 2.74
C MET A 1 -0.24 8.78 2.14
N LEU A 2 0.44 7.98 2.96
CA LEU A 2 0.95 6.67 2.59
C LEU A 2 0.19 5.58 3.33
N VAL A 3 0.14 4.41 2.74
CA VAL A 3 -0.43 3.21 3.33
C VAL A 3 0.72 2.23 3.50
N LYS A 4 1.00 1.83 4.75
CA LYS A 4 1.91 0.73 5.06
C LYS A 4 1.08 -0.53 5.22
N VAL A 5 1.40 -1.54 4.45
CA VAL A 5 0.81 -2.87 4.54
C VAL A 5 1.88 -3.81 5.09
N GLU A 6 1.57 -4.47 6.20
CA GLU A 6 2.48 -5.39 6.87
C GLU A 6 1.82 -6.76 6.99
N CYS A 7 2.55 -7.77 6.55
CA CYS A 7 2.15 -9.15 6.69
C CYS A 7 2.85 -9.79 7.88
N SER A 8 2.18 -10.74 8.55
CA SER A 8 2.79 -11.55 9.61
C SER A 8 4.03 -12.33 9.15
N CYS A 9 4.15 -12.61 7.84
CA CYS A 9 5.35 -13.22 7.26
C CYS A 9 6.54 -12.24 7.09
N GLY A 10 6.43 -11.02 7.64
CA GLY A 10 7.48 -9.99 7.64
C GLY A 10 7.55 -9.14 6.36
N ASN A 11 6.68 -9.42 5.38
CA ASN A 11 6.63 -8.63 4.15
C ASN A 11 5.97 -7.28 4.40
N VAL A 12 6.60 -6.20 3.94
CA VAL A 12 6.08 -4.84 4.08
C VAL A 12 6.01 -4.17 2.72
N CYS A 13 4.86 -3.57 2.40
CA CYS A 13 4.66 -2.75 1.20
C CYS A 13 4.23 -1.33 1.59
N TYR A 14 4.69 -0.34 0.83
CA TYR A 14 4.28 1.05 0.97
C TYR A 14 3.60 1.51 -0.31
N CYS A 15 2.39 2.02 -0.20
CA CYS A 15 1.61 2.51 -1.34
C CYS A 15 1.14 3.94 -1.08
N ARG A 16 0.97 4.72 -2.15
CA ARG A 16 0.32 6.04 -2.04
C ARG A 16 -1.18 5.85 -1.99
N SER A 17 -1.86 6.51 -1.05
CA SER A 17 -3.32 6.44 -0.95
C SER A 17 -4.02 6.84 -2.26
N ALA A 18 -3.50 7.87 -2.93
CA ALA A 18 -4.04 8.34 -4.20
C ALA A 18 -3.98 7.31 -5.33
N ASP A 19 -2.96 6.45 -5.34
CA ASP A 19 -2.89 5.41 -6.37
C ASP A 19 -3.85 4.26 -6.06
N LEU A 20 -4.04 3.93 -4.78
CA LEU A 20 -5.04 2.95 -4.36
C LEU A 20 -6.45 3.40 -4.71
N MET A 21 -6.76 4.69 -4.55
CA MET A 21 -8.04 5.26 -4.98
C MET A 21 -8.28 5.09 -6.50
N LYS A 22 -7.23 5.12 -7.33
CA LYS A 22 -7.37 4.87 -8.78
C LYS A 22 -7.72 3.42 -9.09
N VAL A 23 -7.26 2.49 -8.25
CA VAL A 23 -7.40 1.05 -8.49
C VAL A 23 -8.70 0.51 -7.93
N TYR A 24 -9.06 0.92 -6.72
CA TYR A 24 -10.24 0.41 -6.00
C TYR A 24 -11.46 1.36 -6.11
N GLY A 25 -11.26 2.59 -6.57
CA GLY A 25 -12.30 3.61 -6.66
C GLY A 25 -12.25 4.63 -5.51
N GLY A 26 -12.84 5.80 -5.74
CA GLY A 26 -12.96 6.86 -4.73
C GLY A 26 -13.98 6.52 -3.65
N GLY A 27 -13.75 6.98 -2.42
CA GLY A 27 -14.69 6.81 -1.29
C GLY A 27 -14.53 5.51 -0.49
N ILE A 28 -13.61 4.63 -0.88
CA ILE A 28 -13.28 3.43 -0.10
C ILE A 28 -12.34 3.80 1.04
N ASP A 29 -12.65 3.31 2.24
CA ASP A 29 -11.78 3.42 3.41
C ASP A 29 -10.44 2.71 3.13
N PRO A 30 -9.30 3.43 3.14
CA PRO A 30 -7.99 2.85 2.91
C PRO A 30 -7.63 1.67 3.82
N LEU A 31 -8.19 1.61 5.04
CA LEU A 31 -7.95 0.52 5.99
C LEU A 31 -8.72 -0.75 5.65
N ARG A 32 -9.73 -0.66 4.77
CA ARG A 32 -10.56 -1.78 4.32
C ARG A 32 -10.20 -2.26 2.92
N LEU A 33 -9.14 -1.70 2.33
CA LEU A 33 -8.61 -2.15 1.05
C LEU A 33 -8.12 -3.59 1.17
N LYS A 34 -8.51 -4.42 0.21
CA LYS A 34 -8.00 -5.80 0.11
C LYS A 34 -6.61 -5.74 -0.49
N PHE A 35 -5.59 -5.95 0.33
CA PHE A 35 -4.27 -6.31 -0.17
C PHE A 35 -3.95 -7.74 0.23
N ASP A 36 -3.31 -8.45 -0.68
CA ASP A 36 -2.81 -9.79 -0.42
C ASP A 36 -1.29 -9.74 -0.38
N CYS A 37 -0.68 -10.48 0.54
CA CYS A 37 0.76 -10.66 0.48
C CYS A 37 1.10 -11.62 -0.67
N ASN A 38 1.84 -11.17 -1.68
CA ASN A 38 2.27 -12.01 -2.81
C ASN A 38 3.03 -13.29 -2.39
N ARG A 39 3.57 -13.33 -1.16
CA ARG A 39 4.28 -14.50 -0.64
C ARG A 39 3.39 -15.52 0.06
N CYS A 40 2.36 -15.06 0.77
CA CYS A 40 1.70 -15.89 1.78
C CYS A 40 0.15 -15.76 1.76
N ARG A 41 -0.41 -14.84 0.94
CA ARG A 41 -1.84 -14.46 0.83
C ARG A 41 -2.66 -14.46 2.15
N PRO A 42 -2.13 -14.07 3.33
CA PRO A 42 -2.88 -14.19 4.57
C PRO A 42 -3.52 -12.85 4.96
N SER A 43 -4.18 -12.82 6.12
CA SER A 43 -4.63 -11.57 6.74
C SER A 43 -3.44 -10.63 6.99
N ILE A 44 -3.57 -9.38 6.54
CA ILE A 44 -2.56 -8.34 6.60
C ILE A 44 -3.00 -7.19 7.50
N LYS A 45 -2.04 -6.48 8.07
CA LYS A 45 -2.29 -5.24 8.83
C LYS A 45 -2.05 -4.03 7.94
N VAL A 46 -3.07 -3.20 7.77
CA VAL A 46 -2.99 -1.93 7.04
C VAL A 46 -2.87 -0.78 8.02
N THR A 47 -1.91 0.11 7.80
CA THR A 47 -1.68 1.31 8.62
C THR A 47 -1.62 2.54 7.71
N LEU A 48 -2.42 3.56 8.02
CA LEU A 48 -2.31 4.86 7.39
C LEU A 48 -1.15 5.63 8.02
N LEU A 49 -0.21 6.07 7.18
CA LEU A 49 0.89 6.92 7.58
C LEU A 49 0.67 8.31 6.99
N GLU A 50 0.45 9.28 7.87
CA GLU A 50 0.49 10.68 7.50
C GLU A 50 1.95 11.11 7.42
N VAL A 51 2.44 11.18 6.19
CA VAL A 51 3.84 11.46 5.93
C VAL A 51 3.96 12.82 5.27
N HIS A 52 4.58 13.72 5.99
CA HIS A 52 5.00 15.02 5.50
C HIS A 52 6.21 14.82 4.58
N ALA A 53 6.06 15.19 3.30
CA ALA A 53 7.06 14.93 2.27
C ALA A 53 8.44 15.57 2.59
N GLU A 54 8.45 16.66 3.35
CA GLU A 54 9.65 17.35 3.82
C GLU A 54 10.46 16.56 4.87
N HIS A 55 9.84 15.60 5.55
CA HIS A 55 10.47 14.75 6.55
C HIS A 55 10.83 13.34 6.03
N LEU A 56 10.48 13.02 4.78
CA LEU A 56 10.90 11.78 4.15
C LEU A 56 12.39 11.86 3.81
N ALA A 57 13.17 10.93 4.34
CA ALA A 57 14.52 10.69 3.83
C ALA A 57 14.42 10.50 2.30
N LYS A 58 15.27 11.21 1.53
CA LYS A 58 15.30 11.23 0.04
C LYS A 58 15.31 9.85 -0.66
N ARG A 59 15.37 8.75 0.09
CA ARG A 59 15.50 7.36 -0.35
C ARG A 59 14.20 6.55 -0.32
N LEU A 60 13.09 7.07 0.22
CA LEU A 60 11.80 6.38 0.18
C LEU A 60 11.17 6.55 -1.21
N MET A 61 11.59 5.69 -2.14
CA MET A 61 10.96 5.56 -3.46
C MET A 61 9.69 4.74 -3.32
N ILE A 62 8.56 5.40 -3.49
CA ILE A 62 7.24 4.78 -3.42
C ILE A 62 6.75 4.65 -4.84
N HIS A 63 6.82 3.44 -5.36
CA HIS A 63 6.38 3.14 -6.71
C HIS A 63 4.86 3.29 -6.80
N LYS A 64 4.38 3.71 -7.97
CA LYS A 64 2.95 3.65 -8.27
C LYS A 64 2.57 2.17 -8.28
N PRO A 65 1.45 1.75 -7.65
CA PRO A 65 0.94 0.40 -7.80
C PRO A 65 0.76 0.11 -9.28
N MET A 66 1.24 -1.06 -9.68
CA MET A 66 1.23 -1.50 -11.08
C MET A 66 0.41 -2.76 -11.19
N ARG A 67 -0.15 -3.02 -12.38
CA ARG A 67 -0.73 -4.33 -12.68
C ARG A 67 0.34 -5.21 -13.30
N VAL A 68 0.62 -6.35 -12.67
CA VAL A 68 1.51 -7.41 -13.18
C VAL A 68 0.69 -8.68 -13.23
N ASP A 69 0.55 -9.28 -14.41
CA ASP A 69 -0.27 -10.48 -14.64
C ASP A 69 -1.74 -10.37 -14.15
N GLY A 70 -2.28 -9.15 -14.16
CA GLY A 70 -3.64 -8.86 -13.68
C GLY A 70 -3.76 -8.67 -12.16
N GLU A 71 -2.72 -8.95 -11.39
CA GLU A 71 -2.64 -8.67 -9.95
C GLU A 71 -1.98 -7.31 -9.69
N ILE A 72 -2.36 -6.65 -8.59
CA ILE A 72 -1.81 -5.35 -8.18
C ILE A 72 -0.57 -5.62 -7.33
N VAL A 73 0.56 -5.02 -7.72
CA VAL A 73 1.86 -5.14 -7.02
C VAL A 73 2.36 -3.76 -6.60
#